data_AF-A0A140LBD0-F1
#
_entry.id   AF-A0A140LBD0-F1
#
_cell.length_a   1.000
_cell.length_b   1.000
_cell.length_c   1.000
_cell.angle_alpha   90.00
_cell.angle_beta   90.00
_cell.angle_gamma   90.00
#
_symmetry.space_group_name_H-M   'P 1'
#
loop_
_entity.id
_entity.type
_entity.pdbx_description
1 polymer ?
#
loop_
_entity_poly.entity_id
_entity_poly.type
_entity_poly.pdbx_seq_one_letter_code
_entity_poly.pdbx_strand_id
1 'polypeptide(L)'
;MKSTGVVRKVDELGRVVIPIELRRTLDINEKDALEIYVDTDRIILKKYQPGCIFCGSAENIITFKGKNICEDCASELKKVKKN
;
A
#
# COMPACT_ATOMS: atom_id res chain seq x y z
N MET A 1 -10.61 6.85 -12.26
CA MET A 1 -11.23 6.21 -11.07
C MET A 1 -12.10 5.06 -11.53
N LYS A 2 -11.99 3.88 -10.93
CA LYS A 2 -12.96 2.79 -11.12
C LYS A 2 -13.97 2.89 -9.98
N SER A 3 -15.25 3.13 -10.29
CA SER A 3 -16.31 3.09 -9.29
C SER A 3 -16.73 1.64 -9.08
N THR A 4 -16.65 1.14 -7.86
CA THR A 4 -17.14 -0.21 -7.52
C THR A 4 -18.64 -0.21 -7.24
N GLY A 5 -19.26 0.96 -7.03
CA GLY A 5 -20.69 1.09 -6.69
C GLY A 5 -21.06 0.49 -5.33
N VAL A 6 -20.09 0.02 -4.54
CA VAL A 6 -20.35 -0.63 -3.25
C VAL A 6 -20.52 0.42 -2.16
N VAL A 7 -21.69 0.47 -1.56
CA VAL A 7 -22.00 1.35 -0.42
C VAL A 7 -21.97 0.54 0.88
N ARG A 8 -21.34 1.10 1.92
CA ARG A 8 -21.30 0.51 3.26
C ARG A 8 -21.70 1.54 4.30
N LYS A 9 -22.49 1.11 5.29
CA LYS A 9 -22.80 1.93 6.45
C LYS A 9 -21.58 1.98 7.37
N VAL A 10 -21.43 3.12 8.02
CA VAL A 10 -20.49 3.33 9.11
C VAL A 10 -21.07 2.69 10.37
N ASP A 11 -20.23 2.06 11.20
CA ASP A 11 -20.69 1.51 12.47
C ASP A 11 -20.74 2.57 13.59
N GLU A 12 -21.14 2.18 14.79
CA GLU A 12 -21.31 3.09 15.94
C GLU A 12 -20.01 3.80 16.36
N LEU A 13 -18.85 3.30 15.95
CA LEU A 13 -17.54 3.85 16.28
C LEU A 13 -16.90 4.62 15.12
N GLY A 14 -17.61 4.80 14.00
CA GLY A 14 -17.05 5.49 12.84
C GLY A 14 -16.23 4.62 11.90
N ARG A 15 -16.22 3.28 12.07
CA ARG A 15 -15.43 2.38 11.22
C ARG A 15 -16.21 1.99 9.96
N VAL A 16 -15.47 1.75 8.88
CA VAL A 16 -16.01 1.23 7.61
C VAL A 16 -15.36 -0.10 7.25
N VAL A 17 -16.16 -1.04 6.74
CA VAL A 17 -15.65 -2.34 6.29
C VAL A 17 -15.24 -2.27 4.83
N ILE A 18 -13.99 -2.65 4.54
CA ILE A 18 -13.50 -2.86 3.17
C ILE A 18 -13.96 -4.25 2.69
N PRO A 19 -14.73 -4.36 1.58
CA PRO A 19 -15.15 -5.65 1.03
C PRO A 19 -13.99 -6.60 0.76
N ILE A 20 -14.24 -7.91 0.93
CA ILE A 20 -13.21 -8.95 0.77
C ILE A 20 -12.60 -8.97 -0.63
N GLU A 21 -13.37 -8.65 -1.66
CA GLU A 21 -12.88 -8.56 -3.04
C GLU A 21 -11.81 -7.47 -3.18
N LEU A 22 -12.09 -6.26 -2.69
CA LEU A 22 -11.12 -5.16 -2.72
C LEU A 22 -9.87 -5.46 -1.90
N ARG A 23 -10.02 -6.13 -0.74
CA ARG A 23 -8.87 -6.58 0.04
C ARG A 23 -7.97 -7.52 -0.76
N ARG A 24 -8.54 -8.49 -1.47
CA ARG A 24 -7.76 -9.42 -2.32
C ARG A 24 -7.11 -8.72 -3.51
N THR A 25 -7.84 -7.81 -4.17
CA THR A 25 -7.30 -7.07 -5.33
C THR A 25 -6.19 -6.09 -4.94
N LEU A 26 -6.29 -5.47 -3.77
CA LEU A 26 -5.31 -4.51 -3.25
C LEU A 26 -4.27 -5.14 -2.33
N ASP A 27 -4.32 -6.46 -2.13
CA ASP A 27 -3.45 -7.22 -1.22
C ASP A 27 -3.44 -6.62 0.20
N ILE A 28 -4.61 -6.30 0.75
CA ILE A 28 -4.75 -5.76 2.11
C ILE A 28 -5.07 -6.92 3.05
N ASN A 29 -4.11 -7.25 3.91
CA ASN A 29 -4.22 -8.34 4.89
C ASN A 29 -4.65 -7.82 6.26
N GLU A 30 -4.98 -8.74 7.16
CA GLU A 30 -5.27 -8.37 8.55
C GLU A 30 -4.05 -7.69 9.19
N LYS A 31 -4.31 -6.61 9.94
CA LYS A 31 -3.28 -5.76 10.58
C LYS A 31 -2.40 -4.94 9.62
N ASP A 32 -2.65 -4.96 8.31
CA ASP A 32 -1.98 -4.05 7.38
C ASP A 32 -2.33 -2.59 7.70
N ALA A 33 -1.31 -1.73 7.71
CA ALA A 33 -1.50 -0.30 7.86
C ALA A 33 -2.01 0.33 6.56
N LEU A 34 -2.98 1.23 6.70
CA LEU A 34 -3.48 2.07 5.62
C LEU A 34 -3.22 3.53 5.95
N GLU A 35 -2.75 4.27 4.96
CA GLU A 35 -2.59 5.71 5.03
C GLU A 35 -3.86 6.38 4.52
N ILE A 36 -4.34 7.36 5.27
CA ILE A 36 -5.58 8.09 5.00
C ILE A 36 -5.23 9.49 4.52
N TYR A 37 -5.66 9.82 3.31
CA TYR A 37 -5.57 11.17 2.76
C TYR A 37 -6.97 11.77 2.62
N VAL A 38 -7.04 13.09 2.73
CA VAL A 38 -8.26 13.87 2.50
C VAL A 38 -8.01 14.79 1.32
N ASP A 39 -8.90 14.71 0.32
CA ASP A 39 -8.91 15.62 -0.81
C ASP A 39 -10.32 16.19 -0.97
N THR A 40 -10.47 17.49 -0.67
CA THR A 40 -11.69 18.29 -0.82
C THR A 40 -12.95 17.67 -0.20
N ASP A 41 -13.60 16.74 -0.91
CA ASP A 41 -14.86 16.06 -0.56
C ASP A 41 -14.71 14.53 -0.41
N ARG A 42 -13.49 14.00 -0.50
CA ARG A 42 -13.22 12.55 -0.58
C ARG A 42 -12.12 12.11 0.36
N ILE A 43 -12.26 10.87 0.83
CA ILE A 43 -11.22 10.15 1.58
C ILE A 43 -10.54 9.17 0.61
N ILE A 44 -9.21 9.21 0.57
CA ILE A 44 -8.39 8.32 -0.24
C ILE A 44 -7.59 7.41 0.71
N LEU A 45 -7.79 6.10 0.58
CA LEU A 45 -7.06 5.10 1.34
C LEU A 45 -5.93 4.52 0.47
N LYS A 46 -4.71 4.48 1.00
CA LYS A 46 -3.54 3.91 0.33
C LYS A 46 -2.89 2.88 1.23
N LYS A 47 -2.41 1.75 0.69
CA LYS A 47 -1.62 0.78 1.47
C LYS A 47 -0.35 1.48 1.97
N TYR A 48 -0.15 1.49 3.28
CA TYR A 48 1.06 2.07 3.87
C TYR A 48 2.21 1.09 3.63
N GLN A 49 3.20 1.52 2.85
CA GLN A 49 4.41 0.74 2.57
C GLN A 49 5.63 1.56 2.99
N PRO A 50 6.00 1.52 4.28
CA PRO A 50 7.09 2.35 4.81
C PRO A 50 8.47 1.87 4.36
N GLY A 51 8.58 0.69 3.77
CA GLY A 51 9.84 0.01 3.58
C GLY A 51 10.08 -0.55 2.19
N CYS A 52 11.30 -1.04 2.02
CA CYS A 52 11.81 -1.65 0.81
C CYS A 52 10.95 -2.88 0.47
N ILE A 53 10.53 -3.01 -0.78
CA ILE A 53 9.81 -4.17 -1.29
C ILE A 53 10.54 -5.50 -1.08
N PHE A 54 11.88 -5.49 -1.03
CA PHE A 54 12.67 -6.70 -0.91
C PHE A 54 12.96 -7.09 0.55
N CYS A 55 13.36 -6.14 1.38
CA CYS A 55 13.81 -6.43 2.75
C CYS A 55 12.94 -5.82 3.86
N GLY A 56 11.98 -4.96 3.53
CA GLY A 56 11.11 -4.28 4.50
C GLY A 56 11.77 -3.13 5.27
N SER A 57 13.07 -2.87 5.10
CA SER A 57 13.77 -1.76 5.76
C SER A 57 13.15 -0.42 5.39
N ALA A 58 13.01 0.51 6.35
CA ALA A 58 12.56 1.88 6.12
C ALA A 58 13.73 2.87 5.93
N GLU A 59 14.97 2.39 5.97
CA GLU A 59 16.17 3.21 5.83
C GLU A 59 16.55 3.39 4.35
N ASN A 60 16.99 4.61 3.99
CA ASN A 60 17.48 4.98 2.66
C ASN A 60 16.57 4.49 1.53
N ILE A 61 15.26 4.71 1.70
CA ILE A 61 14.23 4.30 0.73
C ILE A 61 14.25 5.23 -0.47
N ILE A 62 14.42 4.64 -1.65
CA ILE A 62 14.22 5.29 -2.94
C ILE A 62 12.98 4.70 -3.61
N THR A 63 12.16 5.57 -4.22
CA THR A 63 11.01 5.11 -5.01
C THR A 63 11.41 4.94 -6.46
N PHE A 64 11.40 3.70 -6.95
CA PHE A 64 11.70 3.37 -8.35
C PHE A 64 10.48 2.70 -9.00
N LYS A 65 9.96 3.29 -10.09
CA LYS A 65 8.76 2.81 -10.79
C LYS A 65 7.55 2.55 -9.87
N GLY A 66 7.37 3.39 -8.85
CA GLY A 66 6.29 3.24 -7.86
C GLY A 66 6.48 2.11 -6.85
N LYS A 67 7.69 1.54 -6.76
CA LYS A 67 8.08 0.59 -5.71
C LYS A 67 9.15 1.23 -4.82
N ASN A 68 8.99 1.07 -3.52
CA ASN A 68 10.00 1.51 -2.56
C ASN A 68 11.09 0.44 -2.49
N ILE A 69 12.34 0.83 -2.68
CA ILE A 69 13.51 -0.05 -2.56
C ILE A 69 14.57 0.69 -1.75
N CYS A 70 15.22 0.04 -0.80
CA CYS A 70 16.36 0.65 -0.11
C CYS A 70 17.62 0.59 -0.98
N GLU A 71 18.57 1.49 -0.73
CA GLU A 71 19.85 1.52 -1.46
C GLU A 71 20.61 0.18 -1.42
N ASP A 72 20.52 -0.57 -0.32
CA ASP A 72 21.15 -1.89 -0.17
C ASP A 72 20.58 -2.88 -1.18
N CYS A 73 19.26 -3.05 -1.20
CA CYS A 73 18.59 -3.94 -2.15
C CYS A 73 18.78 -3.48 -3.59
N ALA A 74 18.81 -2.16 -3.84
CA ALA A 74 19.11 -1.63 -5.16
C ALA A 74 20.53 -1.99 -5.62
N SER A 75 21.50 -1.99 -4.71
CA SER A 75 22.89 -2.36 -4.96
C SER A 75 23.04 -3.87 -5.17
N GLU A 76 22.30 -4.69 -4.42
CA GLU A 76 22.26 -6.14 -4.61
C GLU A 76 21.64 -6.52 -5.96
N LEU A 77 20.54 -5.87 -6.36
CA LEU A 77 19.91 -6.10 -7.66
C LEU A 77 20.87 -5.88 -8.84
N LYS A 78 21.78 -4.90 -8.76
CA LYS A 78 22.81 -4.69 -9.78
C LYS A 78 23.77 -5.87 -9.91
N LYS A 79 23.98 -6.64 -8.83
CA LYS A 79 24.88 -7.80 -8.79
C LYS A 79 24.21 -9.08 -9.29
N VAL A 80 22.86 -9.11 -9.35
CA VAL A 80 22.11 -10.26 -9.87
C VAL A 80 22.38 -10.37 -11.37
N LYS A 81 23.20 -11.35 -11.77
CA LYS A 81 23.34 -11.72 -13.19
C LYS A 81 22.11 -12.53 -13.61
N LYS A 82 21.54 -12.19 -14.76
CA LYS A 82 20.61 -13.09 -15.46
C LYS A 82 21.39 -14.34 -15.84
N ASN A 83 20.98 -15.48 -15.29
CA ASN A 83 21.25 -16.78 -15.90
C ASN A 83 20.34 -16.97 -17.12
#